data_AF-A0A942APP5-F1
#
_entry.id   AF-A0A942APP5-F1
#
_cell.length_a   1.000
_cell.length_b   1.000
_cell.length_c   1.000
_cell.angle_alpha   90.00
_cell.angle_beta   90.00
_cell.angle_gamma   90.00
#
_symmetry.space_group_name_H-M   'P 1'
#
loop_
_entity.id
_entity.type
_entity.pdbx_description
1 polymer ?
#
loop_
_entity_poly.entity_id
_entity_poly.type
_entity_poly.pdbx_seq_one_letter_code
_entity_poly.pdbx_strand_id
1 'polypeptide(L)' 'MPDYTNTQLKFIVEVKNVKRLSNTRQLRDFARIASENQYRKILITRTNTVLSNPLKEAGWELIKIL' A
#
# COMPACT_ATOMS: atom_id res chain seq x y z
N MET A 1 -0.86 0.98 -12.62
CA MET A 1 -0.52 2.29 -12.06
C MET A 1 -1.06 2.34 -10.64
N PRO A 2 -0.34 2.91 -9.65
CA PRO A 2 -0.90 3.15 -8.32
C PRO A 2 -2.08 4.11 -8.40
N ASP A 3 -2.99 4.06 -7.42
CA ASP A 3 -4.15 4.95 -7.38
C ASP A 3 -3.74 6.43 -7.28
N TYR A 4 -2.67 6.73 -6.55
CA TYR A 4 -2.09 8.06 -6.51
C TYR A 4 -0.56 7.99 -6.34
N THR A 5 0.14 8.94 -6.94
CA THR A 5 1.60 9.10 -6.79
C THR A 5 1.93 10.58 -6.80
N ASN A 6 2.71 11.02 -5.82
CA ASN A 6 3.23 12.38 -5.76
C ASN A 6 4.76 12.34 -5.68
N THR A 7 5.40 12.82 -6.73
CA THR A 7 6.86 12.80 -6.87
C THR A 7 7.55 13.87 -6.04
N GLN A 8 6.90 15.03 -5.84
CA GLN A 8 7.43 16.14 -5.03
C GLN A 8 7.42 15.78 -3.54
N LEU A 9 6.29 15.27 -3.05
CA LEU A 9 6.09 14.85 -1.67
C LEU A 9 6.57 13.41 -1.40
N LYS A 10 7.10 12.73 -2.42
CA LYS A 10 7.71 11.40 -2.35
C LYS A 10 6.80 10.34 -1.73
N PHE A 11 5.61 10.13 -2.28
CA PHE A 11 4.75 9.03 -1.85
C PHE A 11 3.91 8.39 -2.96
N ILE A 12 3.57 7.11 -2.74
CA ILE A 12 2.65 6.30 -3.54
C ILE A 12 1.52 5.85 -2.63
N VAL A 13 0.28 5.94 -3.12
CA VAL A 13 -0.92 5.50 -2.41
C VAL A 13 -1.62 4.41 -3.21
N GLU A 14 -2.06 3.38 -2.50
CA GLU A 14 -2.99 2.38 -3.00
C GLU A 14 -4.21 2.30 -2.08
N VAL A 15 -5.42 2.25 -2.65
CA VAL A 15 -6.69 2.15 -1.94
C VAL A 15 -7.34 0.81 -2.25
N LYS A 16 -7.59 0.00 -1.22
CA LYS A 16 -8.25 -1.31 -1.38
C LYS A 16 -9.53 -1.39 -0.58
N ASN A 17 -10.61 -1.66 -1.30
CA ASN A 17 -11.94 -1.87 -0.74
C ASN A 17 -12.31 -3.36 -0.71
N VAL A 18 -11.60 -4.15 0.11
CA VAL A 18 -11.81 -5.60 0.21
C VAL A 18 -11.84 -6.05 1.67
N LYS A 19 -12.55 -7.16 1.96
CA LYS A 19 -12.61 -7.73 3.32
C LYS A 19 -11.31 -8.44 3.72
N ARG A 20 -10.59 -9.02 2.76
CA ARG A 20 -9.29 -9.68 2.97
C ARG A 20 -8.32 -9.22 1.90
N LEU A 21 -7.09 -8.90 2.29
CA LEU A 21 -6.05 -8.46 1.37
C LEU A 21 -4.74 -9.20 1.65
N SER A 22 -4.19 -9.80 0.60
CA SER A 22 -2.88 -10.46 0.61
C SER A 22 -1.81 -9.54 0.03
N ASN A 23 -0.53 -9.89 0.25
CA ASN A 23 0.59 -9.20 -0.38
C ASN A 23 0.67 -9.56 -1.88
N THR A 24 -0.24 -9.00 -2.68
CA THR A 24 -0.38 -9.30 -4.12
C THR A 24 0.85 -8.89 -4.91
N ARG A 25 1.01 -9.44 -6.12
CA ARG A 25 2.10 -9.06 -7.05
C ARG A 25 2.11 -7.54 -7.30
N GLN A 26 0.93 -6.95 -7.52
CA GLN A 26 0.77 -5.50 -7.71
C GLN A 26 1.36 -4.69 -6.54
N LEU A 27 1.02 -5.05 -5.30
CA LEU A 27 1.54 -4.37 -4.11
C LEU A 27 3.06 -4.53 -3.99
N ARG A 28 3.60 -5.71 -4.31
CA ARG A 28 5.05 -5.90 -4.33
C ARG A 28 5.74 -5.05 -5.39
N ASP A 29 5.15 -4.93 -6.58
CA ASP A 29 5.68 -4.09 -7.65
C ASP A 29 5.69 -2.61 -7.24
N PHE A 30 4.62 -2.12 -6.61
CA PHE A 30 4.55 -0.74 -6.10
C PHE A 30 5.48 -0.49 -4.93
N ALA A 31 5.63 -1.46 -4.02
CA ALA A 31 6.59 -1.38 -2.94
C ALA A 31 8.02 -1.30 -3.47
N ARG A 32 8.35 -2.05 -4.53
CA ARG A 32 9.66 -1.97 -5.21
C ARG A 32 9.90 -0.59 -5.80
N ILE A 33 8.94 -0.04 -6.55
CA ILE A 33 9.04 1.30 -7.13
C ILE A 33 9.22 2.36 -6.03
N ALA A 34 8.45 2.25 -4.94
CA ALA A 34 8.57 3.16 -3.81
C ALA A 34 9.97 3.09 -3.17
N SER A 35 10.51 1.89 -2.96
CA SER A 35 11.86 1.70 -2.43
C SER A 35 12.94 2.26 -3.37
N GLU A 36 12.88 1.98 -4.67
CA GLU A 36 13.84 2.46 -5.68
C GLU A 36 13.88 4.01 -5.74
N ASN A 37 12.74 4.66 -5.53
CA ASN A 37 12.62 6.13 -5.61
C ASN A 37 12.62 6.82 -4.24
N GLN A 38 12.84 6.07 -3.15
CA GLN A 38 12.77 6.57 -1.77
C GLN A 38 11.43 7.25 -1.43
N TYR A 39 10.33 6.70 -1.93
CA TYR A 39 8.97 7.17 -1.65
C TYR A 39 8.36 6.42 -0.47
N ARG A 40 7.51 7.12 0.29
CA ARG A 40 6.59 6.48 1.25
C ARG A 40 5.56 5.66 0.48
N LYS A 41 5.21 4.48 0.99
CA LYS A 41 4.20 3.60 0.43
C LYS A 41 3.01 3.50 1.39
N ILE A 42 1.89 4.09 0.99
CA ILE A 42 0.68 4.24 1.81
C ILE A 42 -0.39 3.29 1.28
N LEU A 43 -0.95 2.47 2.16
CA LEU A 43 -2.04 1.56 1.83
C LEU A 43 -3.27 1.91 2.65
N ILE A 44 -4.32 2.36 1.95
CA ILE A 44 -5.60 2.73 2.54
C ILE A 44 -6.55 1.54 2.42
N THR A 45 -7.15 1.12 3.54
CA THR A 45 -8.11 0.00 3.58
C THR A 45 -9.28 0.31 4.49
N ARG A 46 -10.37 -0.46 4.39
CA ARG A 46 -11.45 -0.39 5.39
C ARG A 46 -10.95 -0.83 6.77
N THR A 47 -11.56 -0.30 7.82
CA THR A 47 -11.33 -0.71 9.22
C THR A 47 -11.44 -2.23 9.38
N ASN A 48 -12.43 -2.86 8.74
CA ASN A 48 -12.67 -4.29 8.81
C ASN A 48 -11.85 -5.15 7.83
N THR A 49 -10.95 -4.56 7.04
CA THR A 49 -10.08 -5.33 6.14
C THR A 49 -9.02 -6.12 6.91
N VAL A 50 -9.05 -7.43 6.77
CA VAL A 50 -8.05 -8.36 7.33
C VAL A 50 -6.85 -8.46 6.38
N LEU A 51 -5.65 -8.12 6.88
CA LEU A 51 -4.41 -8.18 6.11
C LEU A 51 -3.65 -9.48 6.41
N SER A 52 -3.11 -10.12 5.37
CA SER A 52 -2.19 -11.26 5.53
C SER A 52 -0.90 -10.83 6.23
N ASN A 53 -0.25 -11.72 7.00
CA ASN A 53 1.03 -11.42 7.67
C ASN A 53 2.11 -10.91 6.70
N PRO A 54 2.33 -11.52 5.51
CA PRO A 54 3.31 -11.00 4.55
C PRO A 54 3.05 -9.57 4.07
N LEU A 55 1.80 -9.09 4.14
CA LEU A 55 1.47 -7.71 3.77
C LEU A 55 1.73 -6.75 4.93
N LYS A 56 1.50 -7.18 6.18
CA LYS A 56 1.84 -6.38 7.37
C LYS A 56 3.35 -6.19 7.48
N GLU A 57 4.11 -7.23 7.20
CA GLU A 57 5.59 -7.22 7.22
C GLU A 57 6.20 -6.46 6.04
N ALA A 58 5.44 -6.20 4.97
CA ALA A 58 5.93 -5.49 3.80
C ALA A 58 6.21 -3.99 4.05
N GLY A 59 5.95 -3.47 5.25
CA GLY A 59 6.32 -2.11 5.66
C GLY A 59 5.50 -1.01 4.99
N TRP A 60 4.23 -1.29 4.66
CA TRP A 60 3.29 -0.28 4.20
C TRP A 60 2.84 0.60 5.37
N GLU A 61 2.75 1.90 5.13
CA GLU A 61 2.04 2.80 6.03
C GLU A 61 0.54 2.56 5.88
N LEU A 62 -0.09 2.00 6.91
CA LEU A 62 -1.48 1.57 6.86
C LEU A 62 -2.40 2.68 7.36
N ILE A 63 -3.33 3.13 6.50
CA ILE A 63 -4.42 4.02 6.87
C ILE A 63 -5.73 3.24 6.81
N LYS A 64 -6.52 3.31 7.88
CA LYS A 64 -7.80 2.64 8.00
C LYS A 64 -8.93 3.67 7.93
N ILE A 65 -9.86 3.49 7.01
CA ILE A 65 -11.04 4.36 6.84
C ILE A 65 -12.33 3.59 7.14
N LEU A 66 -13.33 4.31 7.66
CA LEU A 66 -14.65 3.77 8.01
C LEU A 66 -15.44 3.33 6.78
#